data_AF-A0A9W8D110-F1
#
_entry.id   AF-A0A9W8D110-F1
#
_cell.length_a   1.000
_cell.length_b   1.000
_cell.length_c   1.000
_cell.angle_alpha   90.00
_cell.angle_beta   90.00
_cell.angle_gamma   90.00
#
_symmetry.space_group_name_H-M   'P 1'
#
loop_
_entity.id
_entity.type
_entity.pdbx_description
1 polymer ?
#
loop_
_entity_poly.entity_id
_entity_poly.type
_entity_poly.pdbx_seq_one_letter_code
_entity_poly.pdbx_strand_id
1 'polypeptide(L)'
;MLSYFKLKGAAVRIAQSTRPALLSFITQRHYASAIDSIAPERQQEVVSALRMYQKDNIPVPWIDMTKRFKISQESMEQALAEDDARLQKKIEQSIRVTQLADQSYNEEHGRCDWDSVVRDMDIPLVECLRLFDPLLSTVSARSLPNITDWSADDLSTLKSFVSEHFSAVTADVWPLAGVYMNVEQKDCSMAHSMCSFPQMSAVLHEAITQHRNANMEWKDIFEKYPIFSRIGGLRNAYYQFKEFDDSKPKAILIEWTDEEIRRIQELVQTYYKPGNKRE
;
A
#
# COMPACT_ATOMS: atom_id res chain seq x y z
N MET A 1 16.67 -25.47 -17.92
CA MET A 1 15.57 -25.24 -16.95
C MET A 1 16.06 -25.11 -15.49
N LEU A 2 17.00 -25.94 -15.02
CA LEU A 2 17.62 -25.83 -13.68
C LEU A 2 18.49 -24.56 -13.46
N SER A 3 18.93 -23.90 -14.53
CA SER A 3 19.73 -22.68 -14.50
C SER A 3 18.93 -21.40 -14.17
N TYR A 4 17.64 -21.37 -14.53
CA TYR A 4 16.77 -20.19 -14.34
C TYR A 4 16.34 -20.02 -12.88
N PHE A 5 16.12 -21.12 -12.16
CA PHE A 5 15.76 -21.11 -10.74
C PHE A 5 16.93 -20.72 -9.83
N LYS A 6 18.18 -21.06 -10.20
CA LYS A 6 19.38 -20.60 -9.46
C LYS A 6 19.61 -19.09 -9.59
N LEU A 7 19.29 -18.51 -10.76
CA LEU A 7 19.33 -17.06 -10.99
C LEU A 7 18.30 -16.30 -10.14
N LYS A 8 17.07 -16.80 -10.03
CA LYS A 8 16.05 -16.21 -9.13
C LYS A 8 16.47 -16.29 -7.65
N GLY A 9 17.00 -17.43 -7.21
CA GLY A 9 17.44 -17.61 -5.82
C GLY A 9 18.66 -16.74 -5.42
N ALA A 10 19.53 -16.41 -6.38
CA ALA A 10 20.67 -15.52 -6.17
C ALA A 10 20.22 -14.04 -6.15
N ALA A 11 19.33 -13.63 -7.06
CA ALA A 11 18.81 -12.26 -7.12
C ALA A 11 18.11 -11.82 -5.83
N VAL A 12 17.36 -12.74 -5.20
CA VAL A 12 16.66 -12.47 -3.93
C VAL A 12 17.64 -12.30 -2.75
N ARG A 13 18.78 -12.99 -2.73
CA ARG A 13 19.80 -12.81 -1.68
C ARG A 13 20.64 -11.55 -1.87
N ILE A 14 20.81 -11.10 -3.11
CA ILE A 14 21.57 -9.89 -3.46
C ILE A 14 20.80 -8.63 -3.04
N ALA A 15 19.48 -8.60 -3.22
CA ALA A 15 18.61 -7.50 -2.82
C ALA A 15 18.57 -7.24 -1.30
N GLN A 16 18.96 -8.21 -0.47
CA GLN A 16 18.90 -8.10 1.00
C GLN A 16 20.21 -7.58 1.64
N SER A 17 21.25 -7.25 0.87
CA SER A 17 22.52 -6.75 1.42
C SER A 17 22.64 -5.22 1.33
N THR A 18 22.82 -4.56 2.47
CA THR A 18 22.80 -3.09 2.68
C THR A 18 24.05 -2.34 2.16
N ARG A 19 24.71 -2.79 1.10
CA ARG A 19 25.89 -2.10 0.54
C ARG A 19 25.83 -2.00 -0.99
N PRO A 20 25.51 -0.82 -1.56
CA PRO A 20 25.42 -0.59 -3.01
C PRO A 20 26.66 -1.02 -3.81
N ALA A 21 27.86 -0.84 -3.23
CA ALA A 21 29.12 -1.24 -3.88
C ALA A 21 29.31 -2.77 -3.94
N LEU A 22 28.82 -3.51 -2.93
CA LEU A 22 28.88 -4.97 -2.92
C LEU A 22 27.84 -5.57 -3.87
N LEU A 23 26.68 -4.91 -3.99
CA LEU A 23 25.63 -5.25 -4.95
C LEU A 23 26.11 -5.11 -6.40
N SER A 24 26.81 -4.01 -6.73
CA SER A 24 27.45 -3.80 -8.03
C SER A 24 28.50 -4.88 -8.34
N PHE A 25 29.36 -5.21 -7.37
CA PHE A 25 30.39 -6.24 -7.55
C PHE A 25 29.82 -7.67 -7.68
N ILE A 26 28.79 -8.02 -6.90
CA ILE A 26 28.16 -9.34 -6.91
C ILE A 26 27.26 -9.52 -8.14
N THR A 27 26.53 -8.47 -8.58
CA THR A 27 25.79 -8.50 -9.84
C THR A 27 26.74 -8.62 -11.04
N GLN A 28 27.83 -7.84 -11.10
CA GLN A 28 28.84 -7.97 -12.15
C GLN A 28 29.42 -9.38 -12.26
N ARG A 29 29.73 -10.03 -11.13
CA ARG A 29 30.38 -11.35 -11.12
C ARG A 29 29.43 -12.50 -11.43
N HIS A 30 28.15 -12.41 -11.06
CA HIS A 30 27.14 -13.43 -11.41
C HIS A 30 26.59 -13.28 -12.83
N TYR A 31 26.45 -12.05 -13.35
CA TYR A 31 26.11 -11.83 -14.75
C TYR A 31 27.23 -12.30 -15.68
N ALA A 32 28.49 -12.02 -15.33
CA ALA A 32 29.67 -12.50 -16.05
C ALA A 32 29.69 -14.02 -16.31
N SER A 33 29.50 -14.81 -15.26
CA SER A 33 29.58 -16.28 -15.34
C SER A 33 28.42 -16.93 -16.09
N ALA A 34 27.25 -16.29 -16.14
CA ALA A 34 26.08 -16.81 -16.87
C ALA A 34 26.15 -16.47 -18.37
N ILE A 35 26.82 -15.38 -18.72
CA ILE A 35 26.78 -14.78 -20.06
C ILE A 35 27.95 -15.21 -20.95
N ASP A 36 29.10 -15.61 -20.40
CA ASP A 36 30.23 -16.16 -21.19
C ASP A 36 29.86 -17.43 -21.99
N SER A 37 28.67 -18.01 -21.75
CA SER A 37 28.10 -19.15 -22.49
C SER A 37 27.06 -18.77 -23.56
N ILE A 38 26.75 -17.49 -23.74
CA ILE A 38 25.69 -17.00 -24.64
C ILE A 38 26.27 -16.60 -25.99
N ALA A 39 25.73 -17.18 -27.06
CA ALA A 39 26.14 -16.91 -28.44
C ALA A 39 25.99 -15.41 -28.80
N PRO A 40 26.89 -14.84 -29.63
CA PRO A 40 26.89 -13.42 -30.00
C PRO A 40 25.53 -12.90 -30.49
N GLU A 41 24.80 -13.69 -31.29
CA GLU A 41 23.47 -13.33 -31.77
C GLU A 41 22.40 -13.11 -30.68
N ARG A 42 22.62 -13.57 -29.45
CA ARG A 42 21.69 -13.40 -28.32
C ARG A 42 22.10 -12.30 -27.34
N GLN A 43 23.21 -11.61 -27.59
CA GLN A 43 23.66 -10.52 -26.72
C GLN A 43 22.67 -9.34 -26.72
N GLN A 44 22.03 -9.05 -27.86
CA GLN A 44 21.00 -8.01 -27.98
C GLN A 44 19.75 -8.29 -27.10
N GLU A 45 19.35 -9.56 -27.01
CA GLU A 45 18.23 -10.00 -26.15
C GLU A 45 18.58 -9.87 -24.67
N VAL A 46 19.82 -10.17 -24.29
CA VAL A 46 20.31 -10.04 -22.92
C VAL A 46 20.41 -8.56 -22.51
N VAL A 47 20.87 -7.68 -23.40
CA VAL A 47 20.85 -6.22 -23.17
C VAL A 47 19.42 -5.70 -23.02
N SER A 48 18.49 -6.18 -23.83
CA SER A 48 17.06 -5.84 -23.70
C SER A 48 16.44 -6.35 -22.39
N ALA A 49 16.80 -7.56 -21.95
CA ALA A 49 16.35 -8.13 -20.68
C ALA A 49 16.95 -7.41 -19.47
N LEU A 50 18.22 -6.97 -19.56
CA LEU A 50 18.88 -6.12 -18.56
C LEU A 50 18.20 -4.74 -18.46
N ARG A 51 17.81 -4.15 -19.60
CA ARG A 51 16.98 -2.92 -19.66
C ARG A 51 15.62 -3.11 -18.99
N MET A 52 14.97 -4.27 -19.16
CA MET A 52 13.70 -4.58 -18.49
C MET A 52 13.84 -4.78 -16.96
N TYR A 53 15.01 -5.17 -16.47
CA TYR A 53 15.27 -5.37 -15.04
C TYR A 53 15.58 -4.06 -14.27
N GLN A 54 15.64 -2.90 -14.95
CA GLN A 54 15.95 -1.56 -14.41
C GLN A 54 14.85 -0.93 -13.52
N LYS A 55 14.06 -1.71 -12.76
CA LYS A 55 12.95 -1.14 -11.98
C LYS A 55 13.39 -0.18 -10.86
N ASP A 56 14.67 -0.21 -10.43
CA ASP A 56 15.11 0.40 -9.17
C ASP A 56 16.33 1.37 -9.25
N ASN A 57 16.46 2.20 -10.30
CA ASN A 57 17.43 3.33 -10.35
C ASN A 57 18.93 2.97 -10.10
N ILE A 58 19.39 1.76 -10.41
CA ILE A 58 20.81 1.40 -10.23
C ILE A 58 21.62 1.83 -11.47
N PRO A 59 22.69 2.66 -11.33
CA PRO A 59 23.57 3.02 -12.43
C PRO A 59 24.23 1.78 -13.05
N VAL A 60 24.11 1.62 -14.36
CA VAL A 60 24.76 0.51 -15.09
C VAL A 60 26.25 0.84 -15.25
N PRO A 61 27.18 -0.10 -14.97
CA PRO A 61 28.60 0.10 -15.22
C PRO A 61 28.88 -0.06 -16.72
N TRP A 62 28.42 0.91 -17.51
CA TRP A 62 28.45 0.88 -18.98
C TRP A 62 29.85 0.64 -19.55
N ILE A 63 30.89 1.16 -18.90
CA ILE A 63 32.30 0.95 -19.26
C ILE A 63 32.70 -0.53 -19.20
N ASP A 64 32.19 -1.28 -18.23
CA ASP A 64 32.48 -2.71 -18.07
C ASP A 64 31.63 -3.55 -19.04
N MET A 65 30.42 -3.09 -19.35
CA MET A 65 29.57 -3.75 -20.35
C MET A 65 30.11 -3.57 -21.78
N THR A 66 30.55 -2.39 -22.18
CA THR A 66 31.05 -2.15 -23.54
C THR A 66 32.31 -2.94 -23.86
N LYS A 67 33.28 -2.99 -22.93
CA LYS A 67 34.49 -3.82 -23.06
C LYS A 67 34.16 -5.31 -23.22
N ARG A 68 33.10 -5.77 -22.55
CA ARG A 68 32.75 -7.19 -22.48
C ARG A 68 31.84 -7.64 -23.64
N PHE A 69 30.99 -6.75 -24.14
CA PHE A 69 30.02 -7.02 -25.21
C PHE A 69 30.43 -6.47 -26.58
N LYS A 70 31.62 -5.87 -26.70
CA LYS A 70 32.11 -5.23 -27.94
C LYS A 70 31.10 -4.25 -28.55
N ILE A 71 30.32 -3.58 -27.71
CA ILE A 71 29.40 -2.52 -28.13
C ILE A 71 30.25 -1.33 -28.59
N SER A 72 29.91 -0.73 -29.72
CA SER A 72 30.64 0.44 -30.23
C SER A 72 30.53 1.61 -29.26
N GLN A 73 31.56 2.45 -29.20
CA GLN A 73 31.57 3.65 -28.38
C GLN A 73 30.37 4.57 -28.70
N GLU A 74 30.02 4.69 -29.97
CA GLU A 74 28.88 5.50 -30.46
C GLU A 74 27.53 4.97 -29.94
N SER A 75 27.31 3.64 -29.94
CA SER A 75 26.08 3.05 -29.38
C SER A 75 25.99 3.18 -27.86
N MET A 76 27.13 3.26 -27.16
CA MET A 76 27.17 3.52 -25.72
C MET A 76 26.84 4.98 -25.41
N GLU A 77 27.44 5.92 -26.13
CA GLU A 77 27.18 7.35 -25.97
C GLU A 77 25.71 7.68 -26.25
N GLN A 78 25.11 7.06 -27.27
CA GLN A 78 23.68 7.18 -27.54
C GLN A 78 22.82 6.64 -26.39
N ALA A 79 23.12 5.45 -25.86
CA ALA A 79 22.36 4.86 -24.76
C ALA A 79 22.46 5.68 -23.47
N LEU A 80 23.64 6.24 -23.18
CA LEU A 80 23.85 7.16 -22.05
C LEU A 80 23.03 8.44 -22.23
N ALA A 81 23.05 9.04 -23.41
CA ALA A 81 22.26 10.24 -23.71
C ALA A 81 20.75 10.00 -23.59
N GLU A 82 20.25 8.83 -24.02
CA GLU A 82 18.85 8.44 -23.85
C GLU A 82 18.47 8.24 -22.38
N ASP A 83 19.34 7.60 -21.58
CA ASP A 83 19.14 7.41 -20.15
C ASP A 83 19.17 8.75 -19.39
N ASP A 84 20.11 9.63 -19.72
CA ASP A 84 20.22 10.97 -19.14
C ASP A 84 18.99 11.83 -19.48
N ALA A 85 18.53 11.80 -20.73
CA ALA A 85 17.32 12.51 -21.16
C ALA A 85 16.07 11.98 -20.42
N ARG A 86 15.97 10.66 -20.23
CA ARG A 86 14.88 10.04 -19.46
C ARG A 86 14.93 10.44 -17.98
N LEU A 87 16.10 10.44 -17.37
CA LEU A 87 16.30 10.85 -15.99
C LEU A 87 15.95 12.33 -15.80
N GLN A 88 16.44 13.18 -16.69
CA GLN A 88 16.15 14.62 -16.69
C GLN A 88 14.65 14.89 -16.77
N LYS A 89 13.95 14.22 -17.69
CA LYS A 89 12.48 14.32 -17.80
C LYS A 89 11.78 13.92 -16.50
N LYS A 90 12.24 12.85 -15.84
CA LYS A 90 11.65 12.38 -14.57
C LYS A 90 11.89 13.39 -13.43
N ILE A 91 13.07 13.99 -13.38
CA ILE A 91 13.40 15.06 -12.41
C ILE A 91 12.49 16.27 -12.65
N GLU A 92 12.33 16.71 -13.89
CA GLU A 92 11.45 17.83 -14.24
C GLU A 92 9.99 17.56 -13.86
N GLN A 93 9.50 16.33 -14.10
CA GLN A 93 8.17 15.92 -13.65
C GLN A 93 8.04 15.93 -12.13
N SER A 94 9.04 15.41 -11.41
CA SER A 94 9.05 15.40 -9.94
C SER A 94 9.02 16.81 -9.35
N ILE A 95 9.84 17.73 -9.88
CA ILE A 95 9.82 19.14 -9.50
C ILE A 95 8.44 19.74 -9.73
N ARG A 96 7.84 19.51 -10.91
CA ARG A 96 6.54 20.08 -11.26
C ARG A 96 5.41 19.55 -10.39
N VAL A 97 5.35 18.24 -10.15
CA VAL A 97 4.35 17.64 -9.24
C VAL A 97 4.46 18.24 -7.85
N THR A 98 5.69 18.37 -7.33
CA THR A 98 5.93 18.90 -5.99
C THR A 98 5.50 20.37 -5.88
N GLN A 99 5.82 21.19 -6.87
CA GLN A 99 5.39 22.60 -6.92
C GLN A 99 3.87 22.76 -6.97
N LEU A 100 3.19 21.94 -7.78
CA LEU A 100 1.72 21.96 -7.85
C LEU A 100 1.09 21.48 -6.53
N ALA A 101 1.65 20.43 -5.93
CA ALA A 101 1.21 19.93 -4.63
C ALA A 101 1.29 21.02 -3.56
N ASP A 102 2.42 21.73 -3.45
CA ASP A 102 2.61 22.85 -2.52
C ASP A 102 1.59 23.98 -2.75
N GLN A 103 1.35 24.35 -4.02
CA GLN A 103 0.37 25.39 -4.38
C GLN A 103 -1.07 24.99 -4.07
N SER A 104 -1.36 23.69 -4.12
CA SER A 104 -2.67 23.11 -3.83
C SER A 104 -2.88 22.75 -2.36
N TYR A 105 -1.91 23.07 -1.48
CA TYR A 105 -2.00 22.72 -0.08
C TYR A 105 -3.15 23.45 0.62
N ASN A 106 -4.05 22.67 1.23
CA ASN A 106 -5.18 23.19 1.98
C ASN A 106 -4.83 23.19 3.48
N GLU A 107 -4.60 24.37 4.05
CA GLU A 107 -4.24 24.52 5.48
C GLU A 107 -5.35 24.03 6.43
N GLU A 108 -6.63 24.22 6.07
CA GLU A 108 -7.77 23.81 6.90
C GLU A 108 -7.82 22.28 7.06
N HIS A 109 -7.54 21.56 5.98
CA HIS A 109 -7.57 20.08 5.96
C HIS A 109 -6.20 19.46 6.23
N GLY A 110 -5.13 20.27 6.20
CA GLY A 110 -3.76 19.85 6.43
C GLY A 110 -3.19 18.91 5.35
N ARG A 111 -3.68 18.98 4.11
CA ARG A 111 -3.30 18.09 2.99
C ARG A 111 -3.45 18.78 1.63
N CYS A 112 -2.79 18.25 0.60
CA CYS A 112 -2.85 18.79 -0.76
C CYS A 112 -4.12 18.35 -1.50
N ASP A 113 -4.64 19.22 -2.38
CA ASP A 113 -5.69 18.86 -3.33
C ASP A 113 -5.11 18.10 -4.53
N TRP A 114 -4.93 16.79 -4.34
CA TRP A 114 -4.37 15.90 -5.34
C TRP A 114 -5.22 15.75 -6.60
N ASP A 115 -6.53 16.01 -6.54
CA ASP A 115 -7.39 15.95 -7.73
C ASP A 115 -7.06 17.09 -8.70
N SER A 116 -6.74 18.27 -8.17
CA SER A 116 -6.22 19.39 -8.97
C SER A 116 -4.84 19.08 -9.54
N VAL A 117 -3.93 18.52 -8.75
CA VAL A 117 -2.57 18.14 -9.23
C VAL A 117 -2.64 17.10 -10.36
N VAL A 118 -3.48 16.07 -10.23
CA VAL A 118 -3.69 15.03 -11.25
C VAL A 118 -4.17 15.63 -12.56
N ARG A 119 -5.12 16.56 -12.50
CA ARG A 119 -5.67 17.25 -13.67
C ARG A 119 -4.62 18.09 -14.39
N ASP A 120 -3.79 18.80 -13.64
CA ASP A 120 -2.77 19.69 -14.21
C ASP A 120 -1.56 18.92 -14.76
N MET A 121 -1.27 17.75 -14.21
CA MET A 121 -0.19 16.86 -14.66
C MET A 121 -0.61 15.90 -15.77
N ASP A 122 -1.91 15.65 -15.93
CA ASP A 122 -2.49 14.69 -16.87
C ASP A 122 -1.89 13.26 -16.72
N ILE A 123 -1.68 12.83 -15.48
CA ILE A 123 -1.19 11.48 -15.14
C ILE A 123 -1.95 10.92 -13.92
N PRO A 124 -2.01 9.59 -13.74
CA PRO A 124 -2.75 8.99 -12.62
C PRO A 124 -2.22 9.39 -11.24
N LEU A 125 -3.13 9.50 -10.26
CA LEU A 125 -2.83 9.89 -8.88
C LEU A 125 -1.63 9.16 -8.27
N VAL A 126 -1.63 7.83 -8.33
CA VAL A 126 -0.55 7.01 -7.75
C VAL A 126 0.82 7.35 -8.36
N GLU A 127 0.85 7.75 -9.63
CA GLU A 127 2.10 8.16 -10.29
C GLU A 127 2.52 9.57 -9.89
N CYS A 128 1.57 10.51 -9.72
CA CYS A 128 1.86 11.81 -9.08
C CYS A 128 2.48 11.61 -7.69
N LEU A 129 1.87 10.78 -6.84
CA LEU A 129 2.37 10.53 -5.48
C LEU A 129 3.77 9.91 -5.45
N ARG A 130 4.14 9.11 -6.47
CA ARG A 130 5.51 8.56 -6.62
C ARG A 130 6.53 9.58 -7.13
N LEU A 131 6.07 10.56 -7.88
CA LEU A 131 6.92 11.63 -8.42
C LEU A 131 7.12 12.75 -7.40
N PHE A 132 6.22 12.91 -6.44
CA PHE A 132 6.36 13.88 -5.36
C PHE A 132 7.66 13.64 -4.58
N ASP A 133 8.43 14.73 -4.39
CA ASP A 133 9.68 14.69 -3.63
C ASP A 133 9.54 15.53 -2.35
N PRO A 134 9.45 14.89 -1.17
CA PRO A 134 9.36 15.59 0.11
C PRO A 134 10.55 16.51 0.41
N LEU A 135 11.72 16.29 -0.21
CA LEU A 135 12.90 17.13 -0.03
C LEU A 135 12.81 18.45 -0.79
N LEU A 136 11.98 18.49 -1.83
CA LEU A 136 11.72 19.70 -2.63
C LEU A 136 10.47 20.46 -2.15
N SER A 137 9.63 19.80 -1.34
CA SER A 137 8.40 20.35 -0.77
C SER A 137 8.71 21.41 0.30
N THR A 138 7.99 22.52 0.25
CA THR A 138 7.96 23.52 1.32
C THR A 138 6.96 23.15 2.43
N VAL A 139 6.01 22.26 2.12
CA VAL A 139 5.05 21.73 3.07
C VAL A 139 5.67 20.54 3.81
N SER A 140 5.69 20.62 5.14
CA SER A 140 6.15 19.53 5.99
C SER A 140 5.01 18.56 6.29
N ALA A 141 5.32 17.26 6.28
CA ALA A 141 4.39 16.23 6.72
C ALA A 141 4.04 16.41 8.20
N ARG A 142 2.77 16.24 8.54
CA ARG A 142 2.28 16.25 9.92
C ARG A 142 2.60 14.94 10.61
N SER A 143 2.75 14.96 11.94
CA SER A 143 2.75 13.73 12.75
C SER A 143 1.47 13.67 13.58
N LEU A 144 0.78 12.52 13.49
CA LEU A 144 -0.46 12.22 14.18
C LEU A 144 -0.30 10.85 14.89
N PRO A 145 0.53 10.78 15.94
CA PRO A 145 0.96 9.52 16.53
C PRO A 145 -0.10 8.85 17.40
N ASN A 146 -1.20 9.54 17.75
CA ASN A 146 -2.32 8.94 18.48
C ASN A 146 -3.58 8.98 17.62
N ILE A 147 -4.41 7.93 17.71
CA ILE A 147 -5.67 7.87 16.96
C ILE A 147 -6.63 9.02 17.30
N THR A 148 -6.52 9.60 18.50
CA THR A 148 -7.29 10.76 18.94
C THR A 148 -6.91 12.05 18.22
N ASP A 149 -5.73 12.08 17.60
CA ASP A 149 -5.23 13.23 16.84
C ASP A 149 -5.80 13.24 15.41
N TRP A 150 -6.43 12.13 14.98
CA TRP A 150 -7.04 12.00 13.67
C TRP A 150 -8.49 12.46 13.69
N SER A 151 -8.86 13.33 12.75
CA SER A 151 -10.26 13.67 12.54
C SER A 151 -11.02 12.49 11.89
N ALA A 152 -12.35 12.48 12.04
CA ALA A 152 -13.18 11.48 11.35
C ALA A 152 -13.04 11.58 9.81
N ASP A 153 -12.84 12.79 9.29
CA ASP A 153 -12.59 13.06 7.88
C ASP A 153 -11.24 12.47 7.42
N ASP A 154 -10.17 12.64 8.19
CA ASP A 154 -8.85 12.07 7.86
C ASP A 154 -8.89 10.54 7.82
N LEU A 155 -9.56 9.91 8.79
CA LEU A 155 -9.70 8.45 8.84
C LEU A 155 -10.54 7.92 7.66
N SER A 156 -11.62 8.62 7.31
CA SER A 156 -12.46 8.28 6.16
C SER A 156 -11.69 8.41 4.84
N THR A 157 -10.94 9.49 4.70
CA THR A 157 -10.12 9.80 3.51
C THR A 157 -9.00 8.76 3.34
N LEU A 158 -8.24 8.47 4.41
CA LEU A 158 -7.19 7.45 4.41
C LEU A 158 -7.76 6.06 4.01
N LYS A 159 -8.89 5.67 4.60
CA LYS A 159 -9.51 4.38 4.31
C LYS A 159 -9.99 4.29 2.87
N SER A 160 -10.65 5.33 2.36
CA SER A 160 -11.12 5.41 0.98
C SER A 160 -9.95 5.30 0.01
N PHE A 161 -8.90 6.12 0.19
CA PHE A 161 -7.69 6.09 -0.62
C PHE A 161 -7.05 4.69 -0.68
N VAL A 162 -6.87 4.04 0.47
CA VAL A 162 -6.27 2.70 0.51
C VAL A 162 -7.15 1.68 -0.23
N SER A 163 -8.45 1.70 0.00
CA SER A 163 -9.39 0.75 -0.60
C SER A 163 -9.59 0.93 -2.10
N GLU A 164 -9.50 2.17 -2.59
CA GLU A 164 -9.73 2.51 -4.00
C GLU A 164 -8.52 2.18 -4.87
N HIS A 165 -7.31 2.46 -4.37
CA HIS A 165 -6.10 2.35 -5.19
C HIS A 165 -5.30 1.07 -4.96
N PHE A 166 -5.58 0.31 -3.89
CA PHE A 166 -4.79 -0.88 -3.55
C PHE A 166 -5.67 -2.08 -3.21
N SER A 167 -5.57 -3.13 -4.03
CA SER A 167 -6.24 -4.41 -3.78
C SER A 167 -5.67 -5.18 -2.59
N ALA A 168 -4.43 -4.88 -2.21
CA ALA A 168 -3.75 -5.46 -1.06
C ALA A 168 -2.85 -4.41 -0.40
N VAL A 169 -2.92 -4.33 0.93
CA VAL A 169 -2.14 -3.37 1.72
C VAL A 169 -0.73 -3.94 1.93
N THR A 170 0.23 -3.47 1.14
CA THR A 170 1.66 -3.82 1.25
C THR A 170 2.46 -2.69 1.93
N ALA A 171 3.74 -2.93 2.21
CA ALA A 171 4.60 -1.91 2.82
C ALA A 171 4.74 -0.64 1.95
N ASP A 172 4.66 -0.78 0.61
CA ASP A 172 4.82 0.31 -0.35
C ASP A 172 3.60 1.25 -0.40
N VAL A 173 2.47 0.87 0.22
CA VAL A 173 1.26 1.70 0.29
C VAL A 173 1.45 2.88 1.24
N TRP A 174 2.16 2.68 2.35
CA TRP A 174 2.25 3.68 3.42
C TRP A 174 3.04 4.94 3.07
N PRO A 175 4.16 4.88 2.33
CA PRO A 175 4.81 6.08 1.81
C PRO A 175 3.84 6.91 0.95
N LEU A 176 3.06 6.26 0.08
CA LEU A 176 2.09 6.94 -0.80
C LEU A 176 0.92 7.52 -0.02
N ALA A 177 0.38 6.78 0.94
CA ALA A 177 -0.66 7.27 1.84
C ALA A 177 -0.17 8.45 2.67
N GLY A 178 1.10 8.43 3.11
CA GLY A 178 1.70 9.52 3.86
C GLY A 178 1.80 10.80 3.04
N VAL A 179 2.22 10.69 1.76
CA VAL A 179 2.22 11.83 0.83
C VAL A 179 0.80 12.30 0.56
N TYR A 180 -0.14 11.39 0.32
CA TYR A 180 -1.53 11.72 0.03
C TYR A 180 -2.20 12.48 1.19
N MET A 181 -2.01 12.00 2.42
CA MET A 181 -2.59 12.60 3.63
C MET A 181 -1.78 13.78 4.19
N ASN A 182 -0.57 14.03 3.66
CA ASN A 182 0.45 14.89 4.26
C ASN A 182 0.71 14.55 5.74
N VAL A 183 0.86 13.25 6.04
CA VAL A 183 1.10 12.71 7.38
C VAL A 183 2.24 11.69 7.33
N GLU A 184 3.02 11.55 8.39
CA GLU A 184 4.08 10.54 8.44
C GLU A 184 3.55 9.13 8.12
N GLN A 185 4.28 8.40 7.27
CA GLN A 185 3.87 7.06 6.81
C GLN A 185 3.57 6.07 7.96
N LYS A 186 4.31 6.20 9.07
CA LYS A 186 4.18 5.33 10.25
C LYS A 186 2.83 5.54 10.94
N ASP A 187 2.39 6.80 10.99
CA ASP A 187 1.15 7.23 11.62
C ASP A 187 -0.04 6.79 10.75
N CYS A 188 0.07 6.92 9.41
CA CYS A 188 -0.93 6.38 8.48
C CYS A 188 -1.10 4.86 8.62
N SER A 189 0.01 4.12 8.67
CA SER A 189 -0.01 2.65 8.83
C SER A 189 -0.68 2.24 10.14
N MET A 190 -0.34 2.93 11.24
CA MET A 190 -0.93 2.68 12.54
C MET A 190 -2.42 3.03 12.56
N ALA A 191 -2.82 4.22 12.08
CA ALA A 191 -4.21 4.65 12.04
C ALA A 191 -5.08 3.70 11.21
N HIS A 192 -4.62 3.32 10.01
CA HIS A 192 -5.33 2.35 9.18
C HIS A 192 -5.47 0.99 9.89
N SER A 193 -4.39 0.51 10.54
CA SER A 193 -4.45 -0.73 11.33
C SER A 193 -5.49 -0.62 12.44
N MET A 194 -5.49 0.49 13.19
CA MET A 194 -6.45 0.75 14.28
C MET A 194 -7.91 0.80 13.80
N CYS A 195 -8.16 1.42 12.64
CA CYS A 195 -9.50 1.48 12.03
C CYS A 195 -9.93 0.20 11.31
N SER A 196 -8.98 -0.67 10.97
CA SER A 196 -9.24 -1.97 10.33
C SER A 196 -9.53 -3.06 11.35
N PHE A 197 -9.30 -2.83 12.66
CA PHE A 197 -9.78 -3.76 13.66
C PHE A 197 -11.31 -3.70 13.72
N PRO A 198 -12.00 -4.85 13.76
CA PRO A 198 -13.42 -4.88 14.04
C PRO A 198 -13.67 -4.16 15.36
N GLN A 199 -14.53 -3.14 15.32
CA GLN A 199 -15.00 -2.54 16.56
C GLN A 199 -15.83 -3.56 17.33
N MET A 200 -15.53 -3.71 18.62
CA MET A 200 -16.33 -4.52 19.52
C MET A 200 -17.68 -3.82 19.72
N SER A 201 -18.76 -4.38 19.17
CA SER A 201 -20.12 -3.90 19.45
C SER A 201 -20.64 -4.48 20.76
N ALA A 202 -21.65 -3.86 21.37
CA ALA A 202 -22.28 -4.40 22.58
C ALA A 202 -22.81 -5.82 22.38
N VAL A 203 -23.45 -6.09 21.24
CA VAL A 203 -23.98 -7.42 20.87
C VAL A 203 -22.84 -8.44 20.76
N LEU A 204 -21.74 -8.07 20.10
CA LEU A 204 -20.58 -8.95 19.93
C LEU A 204 -19.87 -9.18 21.28
N HIS A 205 -19.73 -8.14 22.11
CA HIS A 205 -19.16 -8.23 23.44
C HIS A 205 -19.97 -9.18 24.32
N GLU A 206 -21.30 -9.06 24.31
CA GLU A 206 -22.20 -9.94 25.06
C GLU A 206 -22.10 -11.39 24.57
N ALA A 207 -22.10 -11.63 23.26
CA ALA A 207 -21.95 -12.96 22.69
C ALA A 207 -20.61 -13.62 23.08
N ILE A 208 -19.50 -12.85 23.06
CA ILE A 208 -18.19 -13.31 23.53
C ILE A 208 -18.22 -13.57 25.05
N THR A 209 -18.88 -12.70 25.83
CA THR A 209 -19.04 -12.86 27.29
C THR A 209 -19.76 -14.17 27.62
N GLN A 210 -20.82 -14.52 26.88
CA GLN A 210 -21.53 -15.78 27.06
C GLN A 210 -20.62 -17.00 26.84
N HIS A 211 -19.77 -16.98 25.81
CA HIS A 211 -18.80 -18.05 25.60
C HIS A 211 -17.72 -18.11 26.70
N ARG A 212 -17.27 -16.96 27.18
CA ARG A 212 -16.31 -16.88 28.30
C ARG A 212 -16.91 -17.42 29.60
N ASN A 213 -18.17 -17.11 29.89
CA ASN A 213 -18.90 -17.64 31.05
C ASN A 213 -19.14 -19.15 30.95
N ALA A 214 -19.20 -19.70 29.74
CA ALA A 214 -19.22 -21.13 29.48
C ALA A 214 -17.81 -21.78 29.53
N ASN A 215 -16.79 -21.07 30.03
CA ASN A 215 -15.39 -21.50 30.14
C ASN A 215 -14.69 -21.81 28.80
N MET A 216 -15.16 -21.24 27.68
CA MET A 216 -14.52 -21.44 26.38
C MET A 216 -13.18 -20.69 26.29
N GLU A 217 -12.15 -21.34 25.73
CA GLU A 217 -10.84 -20.73 25.54
C GLU A 217 -10.88 -19.65 24.45
N TRP A 218 -9.99 -18.64 24.57
CA TRP A 218 -9.89 -17.55 23.60
C TRP A 218 -9.60 -18.02 22.16
N LYS A 219 -8.88 -19.14 22.02
CA LYS A 219 -8.59 -19.75 20.73
C LYS A 219 -9.89 -20.23 20.05
N ASP A 220 -10.74 -20.92 20.79
CA ASP A 220 -12.00 -21.46 20.25
C ASP A 220 -13.02 -20.35 19.98
N ILE A 221 -13.05 -19.31 20.83
CA ILE A 221 -13.86 -18.12 20.58
C ILE A 221 -13.39 -17.42 19.31
N PHE A 222 -12.09 -17.28 19.09
CA PHE A 222 -11.53 -16.67 17.88
C PHE A 222 -11.95 -17.41 16.61
N GLU A 223 -11.97 -18.74 16.62
CA GLU A 223 -12.46 -19.54 15.49
C GLU A 223 -13.94 -19.27 15.15
N LYS A 224 -14.75 -18.87 16.15
CA LYS A 224 -16.15 -18.47 15.94
C LYS A 224 -16.34 -17.05 15.42
N TYR A 225 -15.38 -16.17 15.65
CA TYR A 225 -15.43 -14.75 15.24
C TYR A 225 -14.22 -14.40 14.37
N PRO A 226 -14.14 -14.94 13.13
CA PRO A 226 -13.00 -14.73 12.21
C PRO A 226 -12.94 -13.30 11.64
N ILE A 227 -13.74 -12.38 12.17
CA ILE A 227 -13.67 -10.95 11.86
C ILE A 227 -12.37 -10.34 12.41
N PHE A 228 -11.83 -10.88 13.52
CA PHE A 228 -10.55 -10.44 14.06
C PHE A 228 -9.40 -11.12 13.33
N SER A 229 -8.35 -10.36 13.03
CA SER A 229 -7.19 -10.89 12.30
C SER A 229 -6.24 -11.71 13.19
N ARG A 230 -6.30 -11.55 14.52
CA ARG A 230 -5.47 -12.25 15.51
C ARG A 230 -6.22 -12.42 16.83
N ILE A 231 -5.94 -13.51 17.55
CA ILE A 231 -6.49 -13.78 18.91
C ILE A 231 -6.21 -12.61 19.87
N GLY A 232 -5.01 -12.02 19.79
CA GLY A 232 -4.65 -10.86 20.61
C GLY A 232 -5.52 -9.62 20.31
N GLY A 233 -5.94 -9.43 19.06
CA GLY A 233 -6.83 -8.33 18.66
C GLY A 233 -8.23 -8.50 19.23
N LEU A 234 -8.80 -9.71 19.12
CA LEU A 234 -10.07 -10.07 19.77
C LEU A 234 -10.02 -9.81 21.28
N ARG A 235 -8.99 -10.32 21.94
CA ARG A 235 -8.83 -10.19 23.40
C ARG A 235 -8.71 -8.73 23.84
N ASN A 236 -7.89 -7.95 23.16
CA ASN A 236 -7.72 -6.53 23.48
C ASN A 236 -9.03 -5.75 23.24
N ALA A 237 -9.71 -5.99 22.12
CA ALA A 237 -10.98 -5.34 21.82
C ALA A 237 -12.06 -5.68 22.87
N TYR A 238 -12.08 -6.91 23.38
CA TYR A 238 -12.98 -7.32 24.46
C TYR A 238 -12.68 -6.60 25.77
N TYR A 239 -11.44 -6.62 26.25
CA TYR A 239 -11.10 -5.98 27.54
C TYR A 239 -11.12 -4.45 27.50
N GLN A 240 -10.94 -3.86 26.32
CA GLN A 240 -11.00 -2.41 26.13
C GLN A 240 -12.41 -1.89 25.83
N PHE A 241 -13.40 -2.79 25.67
CA PHE A 241 -14.78 -2.39 25.51
C PHE A 241 -15.27 -1.71 26.79
N LYS A 242 -15.22 -0.38 26.79
CA LYS A 242 -16.01 0.44 27.70
C LYS A 242 -17.33 0.66 26.99
N GLU A 243 -18.44 0.22 27.61
CA GLU A 243 -19.74 0.75 27.23
C GLU A 243 -19.59 2.28 27.20
N PHE A 244 -19.88 2.88 26.05
CA PHE A 244 -19.97 4.34 25.99
C PHE A 244 -20.96 4.74 27.08
N ASP A 245 -20.49 5.57 28.01
CA ASP A 245 -21.26 6.17 29.09
C ASP A 245 -22.65 6.56 28.59
N ASP A 246 -23.70 6.07 29.27
CA ASP A 246 -25.14 6.18 28.99
C ASP A 246 -25.66 7.66 29.00
N SER A 247 -24.76 8.63 28.92
CA SER A 247 -24.99 10.05 29.09
C SER A 247 -25.22 10.80 27.79
N LYS A 248 -25.96 10.24 26.80
CA LYS A 248 -26.67 11.00 25.72
C LYS A 248 -27.62 10.15 24.86
N PRO A 249 -28.62 10.81 24.25
CA PRO A 249 -30.04 10.52 24.46
C PRO A 249 -30.45 9.15 23.91
N LYS A 250 -31.31 8.47 24.66
CA LYS A 250 -32.03 7.26 24.21
C LYS A 250 -32.38 7.41 22.73
N ALA A 251 -31.86 6.50 21.92
CA ALA A 251 -32.36 6.31 20.56
C ALA A 251 -33.89 6.36 20.65
N ILE A 252 -34.51 7.23 19.85
CA ILE A 252 -35.95 7.18 19.67
C ILE A 252 -36.20 5.77 19.14
N LEU A 253 -36.66 4.89 20.03
CA LEU A 253 -37.27 3.62 19.65
C LEU A 253 -38.42 4.03 18.75
N ILE A 254 -38.21 3.89 17.44
CA ILE A 254 -39.31 3.90 16.49
C ILE A 254 -40.11 2.65 16.86
N GLU A 255 -41.18 2.85 17.63
CA GLU A 255 -42.15 1.81 17.90
C GLU A 255 -42.85 1.50 16.58
N TRP A 256 -42.43 0.41 15.95
CA TRP A 256 -43.11 -0.12 14.77
C TRP A 256 -44.46 -0.67 15.20
N THR A 257 -45.51 -0.26 14.51
CA THR A 257 -46.85 -0.84 14.71
C THR A 257 -46.88 -2.28 14.22
N ASP A 258 -47.78 -3.10 14.78
CA ASP A 258 -47.96 -4.50 14.36
C ASP A 258 -48.18 -4.62 12.84
N GLU A 259 -48.83 -3.63 12.22
CA GLU A 259 -49.06 -3.60 10.77
C GLU A 259 -47.78 -3.37 9.97
N GLU A 260 -46.86 -2.53 10.46
CA GLU A 260 -45.57 -2.31 9.81
C GLU A 260 -44.64 -3.52 9.97
N ILE A 261 -44.66 -4.16 11.15
CA ILE A 261 -43.95 -5.42 11.37
C ILE A 261 -44.47 -6.50 10.42
N ARG A 262 -45.79 -6.62 10.28
CA ARG A 262 -46.44 -7.56 9.34
C ARG A 262 -46.02 -7.30 7.90
N ARG A 263 -45.98 -6.03 7.49
CA ARG A 263 -45.60 -5.63 6.12
C ARG A 263 -44.14 -5.89 5.80
N ILE A 264 -43.24 -5.70 6.76
CA ILE A 264 -41.82 -6.05 6.62
C ILE A 264 -41.66 -7.58 6.51
N GLN A 265 -42.40 -8.36 7.30
CA GLN A 265 -42.38 -9.83 7.20
C GLN A 265 -42.88 -10.32 5.84
N GLU A 266 -43.95 -9.73 5.30
CA GLU A 266 -44.45 -10.03 3.95
C GLU A 266 -43.41 -9.70 2.87
N LEU A 267 -42.71 -8.57 2.99
CA LEU A 267 -41.63 -8.18 2.08
C LEU A 267 -40.45 -9.16 2.15
N VAL A 268 -40.02 -9.56 3.35
CA VAL A 268 -38.96 -10.54 3.53
C VAL A 268 -39.35 -11.88 2.92
N GLN A 269 -40.57 -12.37 3.12
CA GLN A 269 -41.01 -13.62 2.49
C GLN A 269 -41.14 -13.52 0.97
N THR A 270 -41.53 -12.36 0.44
CA THR A 270 -41.73 -12.15 -1.00
C THR A 270 -40.39 -12.05 -1.75
N TYR A 271 -39.40 -11.37 -1.16
CA TYR A 271 -38.13 -11.05 -1.84
C TYR A 271 -36.94 -11.88 -1.37
N TYR A 272 -37.04 -12.56 -0.23
CA TYR A 272 -35.97 -13.42 0.28
C TYR A 272 -36.27 -14.90 -0.02
N LYS A 273 -35.76 -15.42 -1.13
CA LYS A 273 -35.66 -16.87 -1.36
C LYS A 273 -34.30 -17.34 -0.83
N PRO A 274 -34.23 -18.12 0.27
CA PRO A 274 -32.97 -18.70 0.71
C PRO A 274 -32.42 -19.58 -0.42
N GLY A 275 -31.23 -19.22 -0.91
CA GLY A 275 -30.56 -19.94 -1.99
C GLY A 275 -30.36 -21.41 -1.63
N ASN A 276 -30.69 -22.27 -2.60
CA ASN A 276 -30.46 -23.72 -2.56
C ASN A 276 -29.06 -24.04 -2.02
N LYS A 277 -29.00 -24.67 -0.83
CA LYS A 277 -27.84 -25.46 -0.45
C LYS A 277 -27.75 -26.61 -1.45
N ARG A 278 -26.68 -26.63 -2.26
CA ARG A 278 -26.30 -27.83 -3.00
C ARG A 278 -26.02 -28.95 -1.99
N GLU A 279 -26.52 -30.11 -2.37
CA GLU A 279 -26.49 -31.43 -1.70
C GLU A 279 -25.20 -31.76 -0.95
#